data_AF-A0A930RIG7-F1
#
_entry.id   AF-A0A930RIG7-F1
#
_cell.length_a   1.000
_cell.length_b   1.000
_cell.length_c   1.000
_cell.angle_alpha   90.00
_cell.angle_beta   90.00
_cell.angle_gamma   90.00
#
_symmetry.space_group_name_H-M   'P 1'
#
loop_
_entity.id
_entity.type
_entity.pdbx_description
1 polymer ?
#
loop_
_entity_poly.entity_id
_entity_poly.type
_entity_poly.pdbx_seq_one_letter_code
_entity_poly.pdbx_strand_id
1 'polypeptide(L)'
;MPNDIELRLLNDHLQSLFKSPYIQILLWLVFFDIVSGYIKAFKLKKFDSKTSTNGLLRHFLVVAVVMVIALYARALGHREIGITACLFFIISYIGSLMENWEALGLPFPEAMKPYINQMRKNQENKIKKLIVEEVEKYDDQLESTHFK
;
A
#
# COMPACT_ATOMS: atom_id res chain seq x y z
N MET A 1 -25.39 -4.69 -34.94
CA MET A 1 -25.30 -6.13 -34.62
C MET A 1 -23.88 -6.71 -34.49
N PRO A 2 -22.76 -6.04 -34.87
CA PRO A 2 -21.41 -6.49 -34.49
C PRO A 2 -21.01 -6.11 -33.05
N ASN A 3 -21.37 -4.90 -32.61
CA ASN A 3 -20.97 -4.36 -31.30
C ASN A 3 -21.51 -5.17 -30.11
N ASP A 4 -22.63 -5.88 -30.31
CA ASP A 4 -23.31 -6.62 -29.25
C ASP A 4 -22.52 -7.88 -28.87
N ILE A 5 -21.75 -8.44 -29.81
CA ILE A 5 -20.93 -9.65 -29.60
C ILE A 5 -19.63 -9.29 -28.88
N GLU A 6 -18.97 -8.23 -29.31
CA GLU A 6 -17.75 -7.69 -28.69
C GLU A 6 -17.98 -7.31 -27.21
N LEU A 7 -19.09 -6.59 -26.94
CA LEU A 7 -19.44 -6.19 -25.58
C LEU A 7 -19.80 -7.38 -24.69
N ARG A 8 -20.47 -8.41 -25.22
CA ARG A 8 -20.77 -9.65 -24.49
C ARG A 8 -19.50 -10.41 -24.15
N LEU A 9 -18.58 -10.54 -25.11
CA LEU A 9 -17.30 -11.22 -24.91
C LEU A 9 -16.47 -10.51 -23.82
N LEU A 10 -16.39 -9.18 -23.87
CA LEU A 10 -15.72 -8.39 -22.84
C LEU A 10 -16.37 -8.59 -21.46
N ASN A 11 -17.70 -8.54 -21.39
CA ASN A 11 -18.43 -8.74 -20.14
C ASN A 11 -18.24 -10.16 -19.57
N ASP A 12 -18.20 -11.19 -20.42
CA ASP A 12 -17.95 -12.57 -19.99
C ASP A 12 -16.54 -12.75 -19.44
N HIS A 13 -15.53 -12.14 -20.09
CA HIS A 13 -14.16 -12.09 -19.57
C HIS A 13 -14.10 -11.34 -18.23
N LEU A 14 -14.78 -10.21 -18.12
CA LEU A 14 -14.84 -9.40 -16.90
C LEU A 14 -15.47 -10.17 -15.74
N GLN A 15 -16.65 -10.76 -15.94
CA GLN A 15 -17.32 -11.57 -14.92
C GLN A 15 -16.46 -12.77 -14.50
N SER A 16 -15.78 -13.39 -15.46
CA SER A 16 -14.89 -14.50 -15.15
C SER A 16 -13.63 -14.07 -14.40
N LEU A 17 -13.16 -12.82 -14.54
CA LEU A 17 -12.10 -12.26 -13.71
C LEU A 17 -12.57 -12.00 -12.27
N PHE A 18 -13.77 -11.45 -12.07
CA PHE A 18 -14.34 -11.22 -10.73
C PHE A 18 -14.64 -12.52 -9.95
N LYS A 19 -14.85 -13.63 -10.66
CA LYS A 19 -14.96 -14.97 -10.05
C LYS A 19 -13.60 -15.55 -9.65
N SER A 20 -12.48 -14.94 -10.05
CA SER A 20 -11.16 -15.40 -9.68
C SER A 20 -10.89 -15.14 -8.19
N PRO A 21 -10.47 -16.15 -7.41
CA PRO A 21 -10.24 -15.99 -5.97
C PRO A 21 -9.15 -14.96 -5.68
N TYR A 22 -8.14 -14.83 -6.54
CA TYR A 22 -7.05 -13.85 -6.37
C TYR A 22 -7.54 -12.40 -6.41
N ILE A 23 -8.45 -12.10 -7.33
CA ILE A 23 -9.02 -10.74 -7.47
C ILE A 23 -9.93 -10.44 -6.27
N GLN A 24 -10.72 -11.42 -5.81
CA GLN A 24 -11.56 -11.26 -4.63
C GLN A 24 -10.73 -10.99 -3.37
N ILE A 25 -9.65 -11.76 -3.17
CA ILE A 25 -8.72 -11.54 -2.06
C ILE A 25 -8.13 -10.14 -2.13
N LEU A 26 -7.62 -9.72 -3.30
CA LEU A 26 -7.07 -8.39 -3.49
C LEU A 26 -8.09 -7.29 -3.16
N LEU A 27 -9.33 -7.40 -3.67
CA LEU A 27 -10.39 -6.43 -3.41
C LEU A 27 -10.72 -6.31 -1.92
N TRP A 28 -10.85 -7.44 -1.23
CA TRP A 28 -11.04 -7.45 0.23
C TRP A 28 -9.87 -6.81 0.95
N LEU A 29 -8.64 -7.10 0.54
CA LEU A 29 -7.44 -6.56 1.19
C LEU A 29 -7.32 -5.05 0.99
N VAL A 30 -7.59 -4.54 -0.21
CA VAL A 30 -7.67 -3.11 -0.51
C VAL A 30 -8.77 -2.45 0.34
N PHE A 31 -9.93 -3.09 0.46
CA PHE A 31 -11.04 -2.58 1.26
C PHE A 31 -10.64 -2.45 2.75
N PHE A 32 -10.04 -3.49 3.32
CA PHE A 32 -9.53 -3.44 4.71
C PHE A 32 -8.42 -2.41 4.89
N ASP A 33 -7.55 -2.24 3.90
CA ASP A 33 -6.47 -1.25 3.94
C ASP A 33 -7.02 0.17 3.96
N ILE A 34 -8.02 0.47 3.11
CA ILE A 34 -8.74 1.76 3.12
C ILE A 34 -9.38 2.00 4.48
N VAL A 35 -10.15 1.04 5.00
CA VAL A 35 -10.83 1.17 6.29
C VAL A 35 -9.83 1.40 7.42
N SER A 36 -8.76 0.59 7.49
CA SER A 36 -7.73 0.73 8.52
C SER A 36 -6.96 2.04 8.41
N GLY A 37 -6.70 2.52 7.20
CA GLY A 37 -6.12 3.84 6.93
C GLY A 37 -7.00 4.99 7.43
N TYR A 38 -8.31 4.91 7.24
CA TYR A 38 -9.26 5.88 7.79
C TYR A 38 -9.28 5.88 9.32
N ILE A 39 -9.29 4.70 9.94
CA ILE A 39 -9.24 4.57 11.41
C ILE A 39 -7.92 5.16 11.94
N LYS A 40 -6.80 4.91 11.26
CA LYS A 40 -5.48 5.49 11.59
C LYS A 40 -5.53 7.02 11.53
N ALA A 41 -6.07 7.59 10.44
CA ALA A 41 -6.23 9.04 10.30
C ALA A 41 -7.11 9.66 11.40
N PHE A 42 -8.17 8.95 11.82
CA PHE A 42 -9.05 9.37 12.91
C PHE A 42 -8.33 9.39 14.25
N LYS A 43 -7.61 8.31 14.60
CA LYS A 43 -6.82 8.25 15.83
C LYS A 43 -5.73 9.32 15.88
N LEU A 44 -5.04 9.57 14.77
CA LEU A 44 -3.96 10.55 14.70
C LEU A 44 -4.47 12.01 14.59
N LYS A 45 -5.79 12.24 14.52
CA LYS A 45 -6.44 13.56 14.34
C LYS A 45 -5.89 14.39 13.17
N LYS A 46 -5.25 13.74 12.19
CA LYS A 46 -4.72 14.37 10.96
C LYS A 46 -5.65 14.07 9.80
N PHE A 47 -6.87 14.61 9.87
CA PHE A 47 -7.82 14.58 8.76
C PHE A 47 -7.57 15.79 7.86
N ASP A 48 -6.63 15.66 6.94
CA ASP A 48 -6.55 16.58 5.81
C ASP A 48 -7.30 15.97 4.62
N SER A 49 -8.31 16.69 4.12
CA SER A 49 -9.14 16.27 3.00
C SER A 49 -8.31 15.91 1.77
N LYS A 50 -7.18 16.62 1.53
CA LYS A 50 -6.30 16.34 0.38
C LYS A 50 -5.58 15.00 0.51
N THR A 51 -5.17 14.65 1.73
CA THR A 51 -4.46 13.40 2.01
C THR A 51 -5.40 12.19 1.90
N SER A 52 -6.65 12.35 2.36
CA SER A 52 -7.66 11.28 2.29
C SER A 52 -8.08 10.95 0.86
N THR A 53 -8.30 11.96 0.00
CA THR A 53 -8.67 11.74 -1.41
C THR A 53 -7.52 11.13 -2.22
N ASN A 54 -6.28 11.53 -1.94
CA ASN A 54 -5.11 10.98 -2.63
C ASN A 54 -4.88 9.50 -2.27
N GLY A 55 -5.14 9.11 -1.02
CA GLY A 55 -5.10 7.71 -0.59
C GLY A 55 -6.13 6.87 -1.35
N LEU A 56 -7.39 7.29 -1.36
CA LEU A 56 -8.46 6.61 -2.11
C LEU A 56 -8.14 6.48 -3.60
N LEU A 57 -7.67 7.56 -4.23
CA LEU A 57 -7.30 7.55 -5.64
C LEU A 57 -6.18 6.54 -5.93
N ARG A 58 -5.16 6.47 -5.06
CA ARG A 58 -4.09 5.48 -5.19
C ARG A 58 -4.64 4.06 -5.15
N HIS A 59 -5.54 3.76 -4.21
CA HIS A 59 -6.12 2.43 -4.09
C HIS A 59 -6.95 2.05 -5.32
N PHE A 60 -7.77 2.99 -5.81
CA PHE A 60 -8.56 2.81 -7.03
C PHE A 60 -7.67 2.55 -8.25
N LEU A 61 -6.59 3.34 -8.43
CA LEU A 61 -5.65 3.17 -9.54
C LEU A 61 -4.99 1.78 -9.52
N VAL A 62 -4.60 1.28 -8.36
CA VAL A 62 -4.00 -0.06 -8.27
C VAL A 62 -4.99 -1.15 -8.69
N VAL A 63 -6.24 -1.09 -8.21
CA VAL A 63 -7.28 -2.05 -8.61
C VAL A 63 -7.52 -1.98 -10.12
N ALA A 64 -7.59 -0.77 -10.69
CA ALA A 64 -7.76 -0.58 -12.13
C ALA A 64 -6.60 -1.17 -12.95
N VAL A 65 -5.35 -0.92 -12.53
CA VAL A 65 -4.16 -1.46 -13.19
C VAL A 65 -4.14 -2.99 -13.15
N VAL A 66 -4.44 -3.59 -12.00
CA VAL A 66 -4.48 -5.06 -11.87
C VAL A 66 -5.58 -5.67 -12.75
N MET A 67 -6.76 -5.05 -12.81
CA MET A 67 -7.85 -5.48 -13.69
C MET A 67 -7.45 -5.45 -15.16
N VAL A 68 -6.81 -4.38 -15.61
CA VAL A 68 -6.32 -4.25 -16.99
C VAL A 68 -5.27 -5.33 -17.28
N ILE A 69 -4.26 -5.49 -16.41
CA ILE A 69 -3.22 -6.51 -16.59
C ILE A 69 -3.84 -7.91 -16.65
N ALA A 70 -4.75 -8.25 -15.73
CA ALA A 70 -5.39 -9.56 -15.69
C ALA A 70 -6.27 -9.83 -16.92
N LEU A 71 -6.95 -8.79 -17.44
CA LEU A 71 -7.76 -8.87 -18.65
C LEU A 71 -6.90 -9.14 -19.89
N TYR A 72 -5.86 -8.34 -20.11
CA TYR A 72 -4.98 -8.52 -21.27
C TYR A 72 -4.15 -9.79 -21.19
N ALA A 73 -3.64 -10.15 -20.00
CA ALA A 73 -2.95 -11.41 -19.78
C ALA A 73 -3.82 -12.61 -20.18
N ARG A 74 -5.13 -12.55 -19.88
CA ARG A 74 -6.09 -13.58 -20.29
C ARG A 74 -6.39 -13.54 -21.78
N ALA A 75 -6.59 -12.36 -22.36
CA ALA A 75 -6.87 -12.19 -23.78
C ALA A 75 -5.71 -12.71 -24.67
N LEU A 76 -4.47 -12.55 -24.20
CA LEU A 76 -3.26 -13.04 -24.86
C LEU A 76 -2.94 -14.52 -24.55
N GLY A 77 -3.78 -15.22 -23.78
CA GLY A 77 -3.57 -16.63 -23.41
C GLY A 77 -2.52 -16.87 -22.31
N HIS A 78 -1.94 -15.81 -21.73
CA HIS A 78 -0.91 -15.88 -20.68
C HIS A 78 -1.47 -15.57 -19.29
N ARG A 79 -2.41 -16.40 -18.81
CA ARG A 79 -3.09 -16.20 -17.51
C ARG A 79 -2.13 -16.04 -16.32
N GLU A 80 -1.00 -16.74 -16.34
CA GLU A 80 0.00 -16.72 -15.26
C GLU A 80 0.58 -15.34 -14.98
N ILE A 81 0.70 -14.48 -16.01
CA ILE A 81 1.17 -13.10 -15.86
C ILE A 81 0.19 -12.30 -15.00
N GLY A 82 -1.12 -12.46 -15.27
CA GLY A 82 -2.18 -11.80 -14.51
C GLY A 82 -2.22 -12.27 -13.06
N ILE A 83 -2.02 -13.58 -12.81
CA ILE A 83 -1.95 -14.15 -11.46
C ILE A 83 -0.74 -13.60 -10.70
N THR A 84 0.44 -13.60 -11.34
CA THR A 84 1.68 -13.11 -10.72
C THR A 84 1.57 -11.62 -10.36
N ALA A 85 1.01 -10.81 -11.26
CA ALA A 85 0.72 -9.41 -10.98
C ALA A 85 -0.25 -9.23 -9.80
N CYS A 86 -1.34 -10.03 -9.75
CA CYS A 86 -2.24 -10.01 -8.61
C CYS A 86 -1.53 -10.33 -7.29
N LEU A 87 -0.70 -11.39 -7.26
CA LEU A 87 0.04 -11.81 -6.07
C LEU A 87 1.01 -10.72 -5.59
N PHE A 88 1.72 -10.07 -6.51
CA PHE A 88 2.61 -8.95 -6.19
C PHE A 88 1.86 -7.82 -5.46
N PHE A 89 0.68 -7.44 -5.96
CA PHE A 89 -0.13 -6.41 -5.31
C PHE A 89 -0.76 -6.90 -4.00
N ILE A 90 -1.16 -8.17 -3.89
CA ILE A 90 -1.66 -8.74 -2.62
C ILE A 90 -0.59 -8.60 -1.53
N ILE A 91 0.65 -9.00 -1.79
CA ILE A 91 1.76 -8.88 -0.83
C ILE A 91 1.98 -7.41 -0.46
N SER A 92 1.97 -6.52 -1.46
CA SER A 92 2.13 -5.08 -1.24
C SER A 92 1.04 -4.51 -0.32
N TYR A 93 -0.20 -4.95 -0.49
CA TYR A 93 -1.32 -4.53 0.34
C TYR A 93 -1.32 -5.16 1.74
N ILE A 94 -0.81 -6.40 1.88
CA ILE A 94 -0.59 -6.99 3.22
C ILE A 94 0.39 -6.13 4.00
N GLY A 95 1.47 -5.67 3.38
CA GLY A 95 2.42 -4.74 4.00
C GLY A 95 1.77 -3.42 4.43
N SER A 96 0.96 -2.81 3.55
CA SER A 96 0.21 -1.58 3.85
C SER A 96 -0.74 -1.76 5.05
N LEU A 97 -1.48 -2.87 5.06
CA LEU A 97 -2.41 -3.20 6.14
C LEU A 97 -1.65 -3.44 7.46
N MET A 98 -0.49 -4.10 7.42
CA MET A 98 0.37 -4.28 8.59
C MET A 98 0.86 -2.95 9.16
N GLU A 99 1.26 -2.00 8.31
CA GLU A 99 1.65 -0.66 8.76
C GLU A 99 0.49 0.08 9.43
N ASN A 100 -0.72 -0.04 8.87
CA ASN A 100 -1.92 0.53 9.47
C ASN A 100 -2.29 -0.17 10.78
N TRP A 101 -2.16 -1.49 10.86
CA TRP A 101 -2.39 -2.30 12.05
C TRP A 101 -1.46 -1.92 13.21
N GLU A 102 -0.17 -1.71 12.90
CA GLU A 102 0.84 -1.26 13.86
C GLU A 102 0.55 0.17 14.34
N ALA A 103 0.25 1.09 13.42
CA ALA A 103 -0.09 2.47 13.77
C ALA A 103 -1.37 2.58 14.62
N LEU A 104 -2.28 1.62 14.51
CA LEU A 104 -3.48 1.53 15.34
C LEU A 104 -3.21 0.99 16.75
N GLY A 105 -2.03 0.40 16.99
CA GLY A 105 -1.63 -0.21 18.25
C GLY A 105 -2.31 -1.56 18.50
N LEU A 106 -2.72 -2.26 17.44
CA LEU A 106 -3.38 -3.55 17.57
C LEU A 106 -2.36 -4.64 17.91
N PRO A 107 -2.70 -5.61 18.79
CA PRO A 107 -1.77 -6.63 19.24
C PRO A 107 -1.36 -7.53 18.06
N PHE A 108 -0.05 -7.70 17.89
CA PHE A 108 0.50 -8.70 16.98
C PHE A 108 0.64 -10.07 17.66
N PRO A 109 0.51 -11.18 16.91
CA PRO A 109 0.80 -12.51 17.44
C PRO A 109 2.24 -12.55 17.99
N GLU A 110 2.45 -13.30 19.08
CA GLU A 110 3.72 -13.29 19.82
C GLU A 110 4.94 -13.66 18.97
N ALA A 111 4.75 -14.49 17.94
CA ALA A 111 5.79 -14.84 16.98
C ALA A 111 6.32 -13.64 16.15
N MET A 112 5.53 -12.59 15.97
CA MET A 112 5.91 -11.40 15.17
C MET A 112 6.42 -10.23 16.01
N LYS A 113 6.16 -10.22 17.34
CA LYS A 113 6.70 -9.22 18.27
C LYS A 113 8.22 -9.00 18.14
N PRO A 114 9.10 -10.03 18.05
CA PRO A 114 10.55 -9.79 17.97
C PRO A 114 10.97 -9.10 16.67
N TYR A 115 10.37 -9.47 15.53
CA TYR A 115 10.66 -8.86 14.23
C TYR A 115 10.24 -7.39 14.18
N ILE A 116 9.05 -7.08 14.72
CA ILE A 116 8.53 -5.71 14.79
C ILE A 116 9.40 -4.87 15.73
N ASN A 117 9.78 -5.39 16.90
CA ASN A 117 10.70 -4.68 17.80
C ASN A 117 12.07 -4.42 17.18
N GLN A 118 12.56 -5.33 16.33
CA GLN A 118 13.81 -5.13 15.61
C GLN A 118 13.69 -4.01 14.56
N MET A 119 12.59 -3.97 13.80
CA MET A 119 12.31 -2.87 12.87
C MET A 119 12.20 -1.53 13.59
N ARG A 120 11.49 -1.49 14.74
CA ARG A 120 11.38 -0.29 15.59
C ARG A 120 12.74 0.22 16.06
N LYS A 121 13.59 -0.66 16.61
CA LYS A 121 14.94 -0.29 17.05
C LYS A 121 15.78 0.26 15.88
N ASN A 122 15.66 -0.33 14.70
CA ASN A 122 16.37 0.14 13.51
C ASN A 122 15.92 1.53 13.06
N GLN A 123 14.62 1.84 13.15
CA GLN A 123 14.11 3.18 12.83
C GLN A 123 14.50 4.22 13.88
N GLU A 124 14.38 3.91 15.18
CA GLU A 124 14.81 4.79 16.27
C GLU A 124 16.30 5.14 16.14
N ASN A 125 17.14 4.16 15.81
CA ASN A 125 18.57 4.39 15.60
C ASN A 125 18.87 5.26 14.38
N LYS A 126 18.10 5.14 13.29
CA LYS A 126 18.23 6.03 12.12
C LYS A 126 17.85 7.47 12.46
N ILE A 127 16.73 7.66 13.16
CA ILE A 127 16.28 9.00 13.57
C ILE A 127 17.29 9.65 14.50
N LYS A 128 17.83 8.90 15.47
CA LYS A 128 18.90 9.40 16.36
C LYS A 128 20.14 9.84 15.59
N LYS A 129 20.59 9.08 14.59
CA LYS A 129 21.74 9.47 13.75
C LYS A 129 21.48 10.75 12.97
N LEU A 130 20.30 10.88 12.36
CA LEU A 130 19.92 12.08 11.61
C LEU A 130 19.88 13.31 12.52
N ILE A 131 19.32 13.19 13.73
CA ILE A 131 19.30 14.29 14.71
C ILE A 131 20.72 14.68 15.14
N VAL A 132 21.60 13.70 15.39
CA VAL A 132 22.99 13.99 15.78
C VAL A 132 23.75 14.68 14.64
N GLU A 133 23.63 14.20 13.40
CA GLU A 133 24.23 14.84 12.22
C GLU A 133 23.71 16.27 12.01
N GLU A 134 22.41 16.51 12.26
CA GLU A 134 21.81 17.83 12.11
C GLU A 134 22.23 18.79 13.24
N VAL A 135 22.37 18.30 14.48
CA VAL A 135 22.89 19.08 15.61
C VAL A 135 24.36 19.45 15.40
N GLU A 136 25.20 18.50 14.99
CA GLU A 136 26.64 18.74 14.73
C GLU A 136 26.83 19.77 13.62
N LYS A 137 26.02 19.68 12.55
CA LYS A 137 26.05 20.66 11.45
C LYS A 137 25.58 22.06 11.88
N TYR A 138 24.66 22.15 12.85
CA TYR A 138 24.23 23.44 13.41
C TYR A 138 25.30 24.07 14.30
N ASP A 139 25.99 23.27 15.13
CA ASP A 139 27.09 23.74 15.97
C ASP A 139 28.28 24.23 15.13
N ASP A 140 28.67 23.50 14.07
CA ASP A 140 29.71 23.94 13.12
C ASP A 140 29.36 25.28 12.42
N GLN A 141 28.07 25.49 12.11
CA GLN A 141 27.59 26.73 11.52
C GLN A 141 27.60 27.91 12.51
N LEU A 142 27.33 27.65 13.79
CA LEU A 142 27.38 28.66 14.84
C LEU A 142 28.83 29.07 15.13
N GLU A 143 29.76 28.13 15.26
CA GLU A 143 31.18 28.43 15.48
C GLU A 143 31.79 29.22 14.31
N SER A 144 31.46 28.88 13.06
CA SER A 144 31.94 29.60 11.88
C SER A 144 31.33 31.00 11.69
N THR A 145 30.18 31.27 12.31
CA THR A 145 29.52 32.60 12.29
C THR A 145 30.05 33.50 13.41
N HIS A 146 30.44 32.94 14.56
CA HIS A 146 30.98 33.69 15.70
C HIS A 146 32.48 34.04 15.57
N PHE A 147 33.22 33.41 14.64
CA PHE A 147 34.64 33.68 14.37
C PHE A 147 34.90 34.61 13.15
N LYS A 148 33.87 35.33 12.65
CA LYS A 148 33.99 36.32 11.58
C LYS A 148 33.82 37.76 12.06
#